data_AF-A0A3D5SLX5-F1
#
_entry.id   AF-A0A3D5SLX5-F1
#
_cell.length_a   1.000
_cell.length_b   1.000
_cell.length_c   1.000
_cell.angle_alpha   90.00
_cell.angle_beta   90.00
_cell.angle_gamma   90.00
#
_symmetry.space_group_name_H-M   'P 1'
#
loop_
_entity.id
_entity.type
_entity.pdbx_description
1 polymer ?
#
loop_
_entity_poly.entity_id
_entity_poly.type
_entity_poly.pdbx_seq_one_letter_code
_entity_poly.pdbx_strand_id
1 'polypeptide(L)' 'MRARILPHLLKRLKRLRTKAGLTQKQFAERAGISYKYYQQIESGRKADLRLSTLERLANAHRITLSSLLRSG' A
#
# COMPACT_ATOMS: atom_id res chain seq x y z
N MET A 1 9.00 -18.70 13.00
CA MET A 1 9.32 -17.82 11.85
C MET A 1 8.42 -16.60 11.91
N ARG A 2 8.95 -15.40 12.21
CA ARG A 2 8.12 -14.17 12.22
C ARG A 2 7.75 -13.81 10.78
N ALA A 3 6.46 -13.76 10.49
CA ALA A 3 5.91 -13.46 9.18
C ALA A 3 6.41 -12.09 8.70
N ARG A 4 7.26 -12.07 7.67
CA ARG A 4 7.85 -10.87 7.05
C ARG A 4 6.86 -10.14 6.11
N ILE A 5 5.56 -10.21 6.42
CA ILE A 5 4.46 -9.76 5.53
C ILE A 5 4.47 -8.24 5.37
N LEU A 6 4.64 -7.49 6.46
CA LEU A 6 4.59 -6.03 6.41
C LEU A 6 5.71 -5.43 5.54
N PRO A 7 7.02 -5.76 5.73
CA PRO A 7 8.06 -5.24 4.85
C PRO A 7 7.86 -5.55 3.37
N HIS A 8 7.31 -6.73 3.04
CA HIS A 8 7.01 -7.11 1.66
C HIS A 8 5.88 -6.27 1.06
N LEU A 9 4.78 -6.11 1.81
CA LEU A 9 3.64 -5.27 1.43
C LEU A 9 4.09 -3.84 1.12
N LEU A 10 4.89 -3.24 2.01
CA LEU A 10 5.35 -1.86 1.84
C LEU A 10 6.24 -1.68 0.59
N LYS A 11 7.17 -2.61 0.35
CA LYS A 11 7.98 -2.62 -0.87
C LYS A 11 7.11 -2.75 -2.11
N ARG A 12 6.07 -3.59 -2.07
CA ARG A 12 5.15 -3.80 -3.18
C ARG A 12 4.31 -2.56 -3.48
N LEU A 13 3.75 -1.91 -2.45
CA LEU A 13 3.01 -0.64 -2.60
C LEU A 13 3.88 0.44 -3.25
N LYS A 14 5.10 0.65 -2.72
CA LYS A 14 6.04 1.62 -3.30
C LYS A 14 6.35 1.31 -4.76
N ARG A 15 6.61 0.04 -5.09
CA ARG A 15 6.92 -0.39 -6.47
C ARG A 15 5.74 -0.19 -7.43
N LEU A 16 4.53 -0.56 -7.03
CA LEU A 16 3.33 -0.38 -7.86
C LEU A 16 3.07 1.12 -8.10
N ARG A 17 3.24 1.95 -7.06
CA ARG A 17 3.10 3.39 -7.17
C ARG A 17 4.12 4.01 -8.13
N THR A 18 5.41 3.66 -7.99
CA THR A 18 6.46 4.21 -8.86
C THR A 18 6.34 3.73 -10.29
N LYS A 19 5.95 2.47 -10.52
CA LYS A 19 5.64 1.97 -11.88
C LYS A 19 4.49 2.72 -12.55
N ALA A 20 3.55 3.25 -11.76
CA ALA A 20 2.46 4.08 -12.26
C ALA A 20 2.84 5.57 -12.42
N GLY A 21 4.09 5.97 -12.15
CA GLY A 21 4.53 7.36 -12.24
C GLY A 21 3.92 8.30 -11.20
N LEU A 22 3.34 7.76 -10.11
CA LEU A 22 2.60 8.54 -9.13
C LEU A 22 3.48 8.98 -7.96
N THR A 23 3.31 10.23 -7.52
CA THR A 23 3.77 10.67 -6.19
C THR A 23 2.95 10.02 -5.08
N GLN A 24 3.45 10.06 -3.84
CA GLN A 24 2.69 9.59 -2.68
C GLN A 24 1.37 10.36 -2.50
N LYS A 25 1.36 11.67 -2.80
CA LYS A 25 0.16 12.51 -2.71
C LYS A 25 -0.89 12.07 -3.74
N GLN A 26 -0.50 11.96 -5.01
CA GLN A 26 -1.41 11.52 -6.08
C GLN A 26 -1.96 10.11 -5.83
N PHE A 27 -1.14 9.21 -5.31
CA PHE A 27 -1.61 7.87 -4.98
C PHE A 27 -2.57 7.87 -3.78
N ALA A 28 -2.31 8.68 -2.75
CA ALA A 28 -3.21 8.82 -1.61
C ALA A 28 -4.58 9.34 -2.03
N GLU A 29 -4.61 10.37 -2.89
CA GLU A 29 -5.84 10.92 -3.50
C GLU A 29 -6.60 9.83 -4.26
N ARG A 30 -5.90 9.05 -5.09
CA ARG A 30 -6.47 7.92 -5.83
C ARG A 30 -7.04 6.81 -4.93
N ALA A 31 -6.43 6.57 -3.78
CA ALA A 31 -6.92 5.63 -2.77
C ALA A 31 -7.99 6.24 -1.83
N GLY A 32 -8.27 7.53 -1.98
CA GLY A 32 -9.18 8.34 -1.15
C GLY A 32 -8.70 8.54 0.30
N ILE A 33 -7.42 8.29 0.60
CA ILE A 33 -6.86 8.43 1.96
C ILE A 33 -6.03 9.70 2.06
N SER A 34 -5.79 10.18 3.29
CA SER A 34 -4.94 11.35 3.46
C SER A 34 -3.48 11.04 3.06
N TYR A 35 -2.82 12.04 2.47
CA TYR A 35 -1.40 11.94 2.11
C TYR A 35 -0.52 11.57 3.31
N LYS A 36 -0.73 12.20 4.47
CA LYS A 36 0.01 11.89 5.71
C LYS A 36 -0.18 10.43 6.14
N TYR A 37 -1.40 9.89 6.02
CA TYR A 37 -1.66 8.49 6.35
C TYR A 37 -0.94 7.56 5.38
N TYR A 38 -1.03 7.78 4.06
CA TYR A 38 -0.30 6.98 3.08
C TYR A 38 1.23 7.05 3.28
N GLN A 39 1.76 8.23 3.61
CA GLN A 39 3.18 8.39 3.92
C GLN A 39 3.61 7.56 5.13
N GLN A 40 2.81 7.52 6.21
CA GLN A 40 3.08 6.67 7.37
C GLN A 40 3.01 5.17 7.03
N ILE A 41 2.08 4.77 6.15
CA ILE A 41 1.99 3.39 5.65
C ILE A 41 3.26 3.04 4.87
N GLU A 42 3.56 3.76 3.78
CA GLU A 42 4.67 3.42 2.87
C GLU A 42 6.05 3.48 3.55
N SER A 43 6.21 4.33 4.57
CA SER A 43 7.44 4.41 5.39
C SER A 43 7.54 3.36 6.49
N GLY A 44 6.48 2.57 6.73
CA GLY A 44 6.43 1.56 7.78
C GLY A 44 6.21 2.10 9.19
N ARG A 45 5.93 3.41 9.33
CA ARG A 45 5.55 4.03 10.61
C ARG A 45 4.16 3.60 11.08
N LYS A 46 3.31 3.11 10.17
CA LYS A 46 2.01 2.51 10.50
C LYS A 46 2.04 1.00 10.27
N ALA A 47 2.09 0.23 11.36
CA ALA A 47 2.11 -1.23 11.31
C ALA A 47 0.71 -1.86 11.24
N ASP A 48 -0.25 -1.32 12.00
CA ASP A 48 -1.59 -1.89 12.10
C ASP A 48 -2.53 -1.28 11.05
N LEU A 49 -2.65 -1.98 9.92
CA LEU A 49 -3.54 -1.61 8.82
C LEU A 49 -4.85 -2.38 8.94
N ARG A 50 -5.97 -1.66 8.88
CA ARG A 50 -7.29 -2.29 8.76
C ARG A 50 -7.43 -2.95 7.40
N LEU A 51 -8.21 -4.03 7.34
CA LEU A 51 -8.54 -4.72 6.08
C LEU A 51 -9.11 -3.76 5.04
N SER A 52 -10.01 -2.87 5.45
CA SER A 52 -10.60 -1.85 4.57
C SER A 52 -9.55 -0.89 3.97
N THR A 53 -8.50 -0.55 4.72
CA THR A 53 -7.39 0.24 4.17
C THR A 53 -6.65 -0.55 3.10
N LEU A 54 -6.36 -1.83 3.34
CA LEU A 54 -5.67 -2.70 2.38
C LEU A 54 -6.48 -2.87 1.10
N GLU A 55 -7.80 -3.04 1.20
CA GLU A 55 -8.72 -3.12 0.06
C GLU A 55 -8.69 -1.83 -0.77
N ARG A 56 -8.72 -0.66 -0.12
CA ARG A 56 -8.63 0.63 -0.81
C ARG A 56 -7.31 0.79 -1.57
N LEU A 57 -6.19 0.38 -0.96
CA LEU A 57 -4.88 0.41 -1.61
C LEU A 57 -4.82 -0.54 -2.82
N ALA A 58 -5.41 -1.74 -2.70
CA ALA A 58 -5.50 -2.70 -3.80
C ALA A 58 -6.36 -2.14 -4.96
N ASN A 59 -7.53 -1.60 -4.63
CA ASN A 59 -8.44 -0.98 -5.60
C ASN A 59 -7.82 0.22 -6.31
N ALA A 60 -7.04 1.05 -5.59
CA ALA A 60 -6.29 2.14 -6.20
C ALA A 60 -5.30 1.64 -7.27
N HIS A 61 -4.71 0.46 -7.07
CA HIS A 61 -3.87 -0.20 -8.07
C HIS A 61 -4.63 -1.02 -9.12
N ARG A 62 -5.97 -1.09 -9.04
CA ARG A 62 -6.83 -1.94 -9.88
C ARG A 62 -6.45 -3.43 -9.82
N ILE A 63 -6.07 -3.90 -8.63
CA ILE A 63 -5.76 -5.31 -8.36
C ILE A 63 -6.56 -5.81 -7.16
N THR A 64 -6.69 -7.12 -7.04
CA THR A 64 -7.31 -7.74 -5.86
C THR A 64 -6.41 -7.59 -4.63
N LEU A 65 -7.02 -7.62 -3.44
CA LEU A 65 -6.28 -7.69 -2.17
C LEU A 65 -5.34 -8.91 -2.12
N SER A 66 -5.77 -10.06 -2.62
CA SER A 66 -4.94 -11.27 -2.70
C SER A 66 -3.70 -11.07 -3.57
N SER A 67 -3.81 -10.35 -4.69
CA SER A 67 -2.68 -9.98 -5.54
C SER A 67 -1.75 -8.97 -4.85
N LEU A 68 -2.31 -8.05 -4.06
CA LEU A 68 -1.51 -7.14 -3.24
C LEU A 68 -0.73 -7.87 -2.15
N LEU A 69 -1.31 -8.89 -1.52
CA LEU A 69 -0.68 -9.64 -0.43
C LEU A 69 0.23 -10.79 -0.90
N ARG A 70 0.16 -11.19 -2.18
CA ARG A 70 0.96 -12.30 -2.70
C ARG A 70 2.45 -12.04 -2.51
N SER A 71 3.10 -12.96 -1.79
CA SER A 71 4.55 -13.12 -1.78
C SER A 71 4.99 -13.54 -3.17
N GLY A 72 5.74 -12.67 -3.83
CA GLY A 72 6.58 -13.04 -4.96
C GLY A 72 7.99 -13.09 -4.45
#